data_AF-A0A355FAW5-F1
#
_entry.id   AF-A0A355FAW5-F1
#
_cell.length_a   1.000
_cell.length_b   1.000
_cell.length_c   1.000
_cell.angle_alpha   90.00
_cell.angle_beta   90.00
_cell.angle_gamma   90.00
#
_symmetry.space_group_name_H-M   'P 1'
#
loop_
_entity.id
_entity.type
_entity.pdbx_description
1 polymer ?
#
loop_
_entity_poly.entity_id
_entity_poly.type
_entity_poly.pdbx_seq_one_letter_code
_entity_poly.pdbx_strand_id
1 'polypeptide(L)' 'AGHGTFELPNGLVVVHQHEGVTLGIYREIFEGEVYRRHGLELPPGACVFDVGANLGLFTLWVGRTVPAARIFSFEP' A
#
# COMPACT_ATOMS: atom_id res chain seq x y z
N ALA A 1 -18.75 -14.67 -0.83
CA ALA A 1 -18.39 -14.53 -2.26
C ALA A 1 -16.87 -14.48 -2.33
N GLY A 2 -16.24 -15.30 -3.18
CA GLY A 2 -14.78 -15.46 -3.18
C GLY A 2 -14.09 -14.18 -3.66
N HIS A 3 -13.15 -13.66 -2.87
CA HIS A 3 -12.31 -12.55 -3.31
C HIS A 3 -11.42 -13.01 -4.46
N GLY A 4 -11.38 -12.24 -5.55
CA GLY A 4 -10.47 -12.49 -6.67
C GLY A 4 -9.05 -12.07 -6.32
N THR A 5 -8.07 -12.62 -7.04
CA THR A 5 -6.68 -12.12 -7.01
C THR A 5 -6.42 -11.27 -8.24
N PHE A 6 -5.69 -10.17 -8.06
CA PHE A 6 -5.29 -9.25 -9.13
C PHE A 6 -3.78 -9.04 -9.10
N GLU A 7 -3.14 -9.17 -10.26
CA GLU A 7 -1.72 -8.86 -10.43
C GLU A 7 -1.56 -7.37 -10.74
N LEU A 8 -0.89 -6.66 -9.83
CA LEU A 8 -0.55 -5.25 -9.96
C LEU A 8 0.57 -5.06 -10.99
N PRO A 9 0.70 -3.88 -11.61
CA PRO A 9 1.75 -3.61 -12.60
C PRO A 9 3.20 -3.86 -12.13
N ASN A 10 3.45 -3.86 -10.82
CA ASN A 10 4.76 -4.18 -10.24
C ASN A 10 4.96 -5.67 -9.91
N GLY A 11 4.06 -6.55 -10.38
CA GLY A 11 4.10 -8.00 -10.18
C GLY A 11 3.62 -8.48 -8.81
N LEU A 12 3.14 -7.58 -7.94
CA LEU A 12 2.50 -7.99 -6.69
C LEU A 12 1.10 -8.53 -6.95
N VAL A 13 0.76 -9.67 -6.34
CA VAL A 13 -0.59 -10.23 -6.40
C VAL A 13 -1.33 -9.87 -5.12
N VAL A 14 -2.50 -9.25 -5.26
CA VAL A 14 -3.35 -8.84 -4.12
C VAL A 14 -4.74 -9.45 -4.22
N VAL A 15 -5.34 -9.71 -3.06
CA VAL A 15 -6.74 -10.09 -2.97
C VAL A 15 -7.57 -8.82 -3.05
N HIS A 16 -8.55 -8.75 -3.95
CA HIS A 16 -9.30 -7.53 -4.19
C HIS A 16 -10.76 -7.79 -4.59
N GLN A 17 -11.55 -6.72 -4.71
CA GLN A 17 -12.97 -6.78 -5.11
C GLN A 17 -13.24 -6.14 -6.48
N HIS A 18 -12.59 -5.02 -6.79
CA HIS A 18 -12.85 -4.25 -8.02
C HIS A 18 -11.55 -3.76 -8.67
N GLU A 19 -11.24 -4.23 -9.88
CA GLU A 19 -9.98 -3.93 -10.58
C GLU A 19 -9.75 -2.42 -10.75
N GLY A 20 -10.77 -1.67 -11.17
CA GLY A 20 -10.64 -0.23 -11.40
C GLY A 20 -10.27 0.56 -10.13
N VAL A 21 -10.85 0.18 -8.99
CA VAL A 21 -10.52 0.78 -7.68
C VAL A 21 -9.11 0.38 -7.26
N THR A 22 -8.78 -0.92 -7.35
CA THR A 22 -7.44 -1.45 -7.05
C THR A 22 -6.35 -0.76 -7.85
N LEU A 23 -6.54 -0.62 -9.16
CA LEU A 23 -5.56 0.01 -10.05
C LEU A 23 -5.48 1.52 -9.81
N GLY A 24 -6.59 2.19 -9.52
CA GLY A 24 -6.60 3.61 -9.16
C GLY A 24 -5.74 3.89 -7.92
N ILE A 25 -5.98 3.14 -6.83
CA ILE A 25 -5.21 3.28 -5.59
C ILE A 25 -3.74 2.89 -5.83
N TYR A 26 -3.46 1.83 -6.58
CA TYR A 26 -2.10 1.46 -6.94
C TYR A 26 -1.35 2.61 -7.63
N ARG A 27 -1.95 3.21 -8.67
CA ARG A 27 -1.34 4.32 -9.40
C ARG A 27 -1.10 5.51 -8.49
N GLU A 28 -2.03 5.82 -7.60
CA GLU A 28 -1.88 6.92 -6.65
C GLU A 28 -0.67 6.69 -5.72
N ILE A 29 -0.57 5.50 -5.13
CA ILE A 29 0.44 5.17 -4.12
C ILE A 29 1.82 4.89 -4.73
N PHE A 30 1.89 3.97 -5.70
CA PHE A 30 3.15 3.44 -6.23
C PHE A 30 3.71 4.23 -7.42
N GLU A 31 2.87 4.75 -8.31
CA GLU A 31 3.34 5.53 -9.47
C GLU A 31 3.37 7.02 -9.14
N GLY A 32 2.34 7.51 -8.46
CA GLY A 32 2.16 8.90 -8.09
C GLY A 32 2.93 9.31 -6.83
N GLU A 33 3.43 8.34 -6.06
CA GLU A 33 4.22 8.51 -4.84
C GLU A 33 3.62 9.59 -3.92
N VAL A 34 2.29 9.59 -3.77
CA VAL A 34 1.57 10.68 -3.10
C VAL A 34 2.05 10.92 -1.67
N TYR A 35 2.49 9.87 -0.98
CA TYR A 35 2.99 9.93 0.39
C TYR A 35 4.40 10.52 0.52
N ARG A 36 5.12 10.75 -0.58
CA ARG A 36 6.39 11.48 -0.62
C ARG A 36 6.24 12.94 -1.02
N ARG A 37 5.04 13.36 -1.42
CA ARG A 37 4.81 14.76 -1.83
C ARG A 37 5.14 15.70 -0.69
N HIS A 38 5.55 16.92 -1.06
CA HIS A 38 5.95 17.97 -0.12
C HIS A 38 7.19 17.64 0.73
N GLY A 39 8.03 16.70 0.29
CA GLY A 39 9.28 16.35 0.98
C GLY A 39 9.05 15.52 2.24
N LEU A 40 7.91 14.81 2.33
CA LEU A 40 7.66 13.86 3.39
C LEU A 40 8.53 12.61 3.17
N GLU A 41 9.34 12.28 4.17
CA GLU A 41 10.19 11.09 4.16
C GLU A 41 10.00 10.31 5.47
N LEU A 42 9.92 8.99 5.34
CA LEU A 42 9.92 8.08 6.48
C LEU A 42 11.36 7.60 6.72
N PRO A 43 11.91 7.78 7.93
CA PRO A 43 13.25 7.32 8.22
C PRO A 43 13.31 5.78 8.25
N PRO A 44 14.50 5.19 8.03
CA PRO A 44 14.71 3.76 8.32
C PRO A 44 14.27 3.42 9.74
N GLY A 45 13.60 2.29 9.92
CA GLY A 45 13.08 1.88 11.22
C GLY A 45 11.80 2.59 11.67
N ALA A 46 11.16 3.39 10.80
CA ALA A 46 9.92 4.09 11.12
C ALA A 46 8.84 3.13 11.67
N CYS A 47 8.10 3.63 12.66
CA CYS A 47 6.90 2.97 13.18
C CYS A 47 5.67 3.55 12.47
N VAL A 48 4.98 2.73 11.68
CA VAL A 48 3.84 3.15 10.87
C VAL A 48 2.57 2.45 11.35
N PHE A 49 1.51 3.22 11.50
CA PHE A 49 0.17 2.73 11.80
C PHE A 49 -0.68 2.93 10.55
N ASP A 50 -1.05 1.85 9.88
CA ASP A 50 -1.97 1.85 8.73
C ASP A 50 -3.39 1.59 9.24
N VAL A 51 -4.12 2.68 9.51
CA VAL A 51 -5.47 2.63 10.07
C VAL A 51 -6.48 2.63 8.93
N GLY A 52 -7.36 1.63 8.92
CA GLY A 52 -8.31 1.36 7.85
C GLY A 52 -7.87 0.16 7.04
N ALA A 53 -6.57 0.07 6.70
CA ALA A 53 -5.85 -0.99 5.97
C ALA A 53 -6.45 -1.43 4.62
N ASN A 54 -7.77 -1.50 4.44
CA ASN A 54 -8.52 -1.73 3.21
C ASN A 54 -7.87 -2.81 2.32
N LEU A 55 -7.16 -2.43 1.26
CA LEU A 55 -6.51 -3.36 0.33
C LEU A 55 -5.05 -3.71 0.70
N GLY A 56 -4.51 -3.07 1.73
CA GLY A 56 -3.14 -3.21 2.20
C GLY A 56 -2.08 -2.55 1.32
N LEU A 57 -2.47 -1.79 0.29
CA LEU A 57 -1.53 -1.20 -0.68
C LEU A 57 -0.56 -0.20 -0.05
N PHE A 58 -1.01 0.60 0.92
CA PHE A 58 -0.12 1.51 1.66
C PHE A 58 0.89 0.73 2.51
N THR A 59 0.42 -0.26 3.28
CA THR A 59 1.30 -1.19 4.02
C THR A 59 2.37 -1.83 3.11
N LEU A 60 1.98 -2.34 1.94
CA LEU A 60 2.91 -2.93 0.97
C LEU A 60 3.91 -1.91 0.43
N TRP A 61 3.47 -0.69 0.15
CA TRP A 61 4.35 0.38 -0.31
C TRP A 61 5.39 0.75 0.77
N VAL A 62 4.97 0.94 2.02
CA VAL A 62 5.90 1.23 3.14
C VAL A 62 6.92 0.10 3.31
N GLY A 63 6.47 -1.16 3.33
CA GLY A 63 7.35 -2.32 3.53
C GLY A 63 8.40 -2.49 2.43
N ARG A 64 8.18 -1.91 1.24
CA ARG A 64 9.12 -1.95 0.11
C ARG A 64 10.02 -0.73 0.01
N THR A 65 9.59 0.40 0.56
CA THR A 65 10.28 1.69 0.37
C THR A 65 10.99 2.18 1.63
N VAL A 66 10.63 1.66 2.81
CA VAL A 66 11.17 2.09 4.10
C VAL A 66 11.92 0.93 4.76
N PRO A 67 13.26 0.95 4.78
CA PRO A 67 14.06 -0.11 5.37
C PRO A 67 13.71 -0.32 6.85
N ALA A 68 13.53 -1.58 7.24
CA ALA A 68 13.26 -1.99 8.63
C ALA A 68 12.02 -1.32 9.29
N ALA A 69 11.05 -0.85 8.49
CA ALA A 69 9.81 -0.30 9.03
C ALA A 69 9.05 -1.32 9.89
N ARG A 70 8.46 -0.84 10.99
CA ARG A 70 7.51 -1.60 11.81
C ARG A 70 6.11 -1.10 11.50
N ILE A 71 5.31 -1.95 10.87
CA ILE A 71 3.99 -1.58 10.36
C ILE A 71 2.92 -2.29 11.19
N PHE A 72 1.95 -1.53 11.69
CA PHE A 72 0.77 -2.04 12.39
C PHE A 72 -0.46 -1.66 11.58
N SER A 73 -1.14 -2.65 11.00
CA SER A 73 -2.29 -2.44 10.12
C SER A 73 -3.58 -2.88 10.80
N PHE A 74 -4.62 -2.05 10.72
CA PHE A 74 -5.89 -2.26 11.42
C PHE A 74 -7.06 -2.07 10.47
N GLU A 75 -7.94 -3.07 10.36
CA GLU A 75 -9.20 -3.02 9.62
C GLU A 75 -10.39 -3.30 10.59
N PRO A 76 -11.55 -2.62 10.45
CA PRO A 76 -12.75 -2.91 11.23
C PRO A 76 -13.36 -4.31 11.01
#